data_AF-V5GZR3-F1
#
_entry.id   AF-V5GZR3-F1
#
_cell.length_a   1.000
_cell.length_b   1.000
_cell.length_c   1.000
_cell.angle_alpha   90.00
_cell.angle_beta   90.00
_cell.angle_gamma   90.00
#
_symmetry.space_group_name_H-M   'P 1'
#
loop_
_entity.id
_entity.type
_entity.pdbx_description
1 polymer ?
#
loop_
_entity_poly.entity_id
_entity_poly.type
_entity_poly.pdbx_seq_one_letter_code
_entity_poly.pdbx_strand_id
1 'polypeptide(L)'
;MDLVKGPFIWLMSLGYLTAFGAKTGAVDWGQLYLIQDLGHSQLAASALMSCIEAGGLLGGILAGYLTDRKVRTSDSSRSSPRVPLAVLFTACSAVAFHLLGFNVGRESSEWWIGAIGLVLGVGTYGPMAIFGVVAS
;
A
#
# COMPACT_ATOMS: atom_id res chain seq x y z
N MET A 1 -4.54 5.35 31.16
CA MET A 1 -4.12 6.46 30.26
C MET A 1 -2.64 6.37 29.88
N ASP A 2 -1.94 5.29 30.23
CA ASP A 2 -0.50 5.14 29.99
C ASP A 2 -0.16 4.56 28.62
N LEU A 3 -1.14 3.97 27.92
CA LEU A 3 -0.99 3.43 26.57
C LEU A 3 -0.66 4.54 25.55
N VAL A 4 -1.33 5.70 25.63
CA VAL A 4 -1.16 6.81 24.67
C VAL A 4 0.16 7.58 24.84
N LYS A 5 0.90 7.32 25.95
CA LYS A 5 2.19 7.98 26.24
C LYS A 5 3.39 7.24 25.64
N GLY A 6 3.18 6.04 25.09
CA GLY A 6 4.24 5.25 24.47
C GLY A 6 4.68 5.84 23.13
N PRO A 7 5.97 6.20 22.92
CA PRO A 7 6.46 6.73 21.65
C PRO A 7 6.28 5.73 20.48
N PHE A 8 6.24 4.43 20.80
CA PHE A 8 5.98 3.37 19.84
C PHE A 8 4.58 3.44 19.21
N ILE A 9 3.54 3.77 19.99
CA ILE A 9 2.16 3.87 19.49
C ILE A 9 2.01 5.04 18.54
N TRP A 10 2.61 6.20 18.87
CA TRP A 10 2.63 7.35 17.96
C TRP A 10 3.32 7.05 16.64
N LEU A 11 4.42 6.31 16.65
CA LEU A 11 5.12 5.89 15.44
C LEU A 11 4.23 4.99 14.56
N MET A 12 3.52 4.03 15.17
CA MET A 12 2.61 3.14 14.44
C MET A 12 1.38 3.90 13.91
N SER A 13 0.80 4.79 14.71
CA SER A 13 -0.33 5.63 14.28
C SER A 13 0.06 6.56 13.12
N LEU A 14 1.25 7.17 13.16
CA LEU A 14 1.75 7.99 12.06
C LEU A 14 2.02 7.16 10.81
N GLY A 15 2.59 5.96 10.95
CA GLY A 15 2.78 5.02 9.84
C GLY A 15 1.46 4.62 9.18
N TYR A 16 0.45 4.31 9.99
CA TYR A 16 -0.90 4.01 9.52
C TYR A 16 -1.54 5.21 8.80
N LEU A 17 -1.47 6.41 9.40
CA LEU A 17 -2.00 7.63 8.80
C LEU A 17 -1.35 7.91 7.43
N THR A 18 -0.04 7.72 7.33
CA THR A 18 0.71 7.95 6.09
C THR A 18 0.30 6.94 5.00
N ALA A 19 0.17 5.66 5.36
CA ALA A 19 -0.28 4.63 4.41
C ALA A 19 -1.73 4.88 3.95
N PHE A 20 -2.60 5.30 4.87
CA PHE A 20 -3.98 5.66 4.55
C PHE A 20 -4.06 6.90 3.65
N GLY A 21 -3.30 7.95 3.98
CA GLY A 21 -3.23 9.17 3.16
C GLY A 21 -2.69 8.88 1.76
N ALA A 22 -1.66 8.04 1.65
CA ALA A 22 -1.13 7.59 0.36
C ALA A 22 -2.19 6.81 -0.44
N LYS A 23 -2.93 5.90 0.19
CA LYS A 23 -4.02 5.17 -0.47
C LYS A 23 -5.10 6.14 -0.99
N THR A 24 -5.62 7.01 -0.12
CA THR A 24 -6.68 7.96 -0.49
C THR A 24 -6.21 8.90 -1.59
N GLY A 25 -4.96 9.40 -1.48
CA GLY A 25 -4.33 10.19 -2.53
C GLY A 25 -4.23 9.42 -3.85
N ALA A 26 -3.76 8.18 -3.84
CA ALA A 26 -3.64 7.37 -5.06
C ALA A 26 -4.98 7.13 -5.75
N VAL A 27 -6.05 6.91 -4.98
CA VAL A 27 -7.38 6.68 -5.53
C VAL A 27 -7.98 7.97 -6.07
N ASP A 28 -7.97 9.04 -5.28
CA ASP A 28 -8.62 10.30 -5.64
C ASP A 28 -7.84 11.05 -6.73
N TRP A 29 -6.54 11.26 -6.51
CA TRP A 29 -5.66 11.89 -7.49
C TRP A 29 -5.41 11.00 -8.70
N GLY A 30 -5.21 9.69 -8.53
CA GLY A 30 -4.98 8.79 -9.66
C GLY A 30 -6.18 8.71 -10.59
N GLN A 31 -7.40 8.73 -10.05
CA GLN A 31 -8.62 8.81 -10.87
C GLN A 31 -8.69 10.13 -11.65
N LEU A 32 -8.42 11.27 -11.01
CA LEU A 32 -8.39 12.58 -11.66
C LEU A 32 -7.29 12.68 -12.72
N TYR A 33 -6.09 12.20 -12.42
CA TYR A 33 -4.95 12.19 -13.32
C TYR A 33 -5.24 11.42 -14.62
N LEU A 34 -5.90 10.26 -14.52
CA LEU A 34 -6.30 9.49 -15.69
C LEU A 34 -7.33 10.22 -16.56
N ILE A 35 -8.30 10.89 -15.94
CA ILE A 35 -9.40 11.54 -16.66
C ILE A 35 -8.94 12.88 -17.25
N GLN A 36 -8.28 13.73 -16.44
CA GLN A 36 -7.97 15.12 -16.79
C GLN A 36 -6.66 15.26 -17.56
N ASP A 37 -5.58 14.63 -17.12
CA ASP A 37 -4.26 14.79 -17.74
C ASP A 37 -4.06 13.83 -18.92
N LEU A 38 -4.48 12.58 -18.75
CA LEU A 38 -4.29 11.52 -19.75
C LEU A 38 -5.47 11.41 -20.74
N GLY A 39 -6.65 11.90 -20.38
CA GLY A 39 -7.85 11.85 -21.24
C GLY A 39 -8.46 10.46 -21.38
N HIS A 40 -8.15 9.54 -20.45
CA HIS A 40 -8.77 8.21 -20.43
C HIS A 40 -10.25 8.27 -20.02
N SER A 41 -10.98 7.21 -20.37
CA SER A 41 -12.39 7.08 -20.03
C SER A 41 -12.60 7.01 -18.51
N GLN A 42 -13.77 7.44 -18.06
CA GLN A 42 -14.17 7.29 -16.65
C GLN A 42 -14.16 5.82 -16.22
N LEU A 43 -14.48 4.88 -17.12
CA LEU A 43 -14.40 3.44 -16.84
C LEU A 43 -12.97 2.99 -16.50
N ALA A 44 -11.96 3.43 -17.26
CA ALA A 44 -10.58 3.07 -17.00
C ALA A 44 -10.10 3.59 -15.63
N ALA A 45 -10.53 4.80 -15.25
CA ALA A 45 -10.22 5.39 -13.95
C ALA A 45 -10.92 4.66 -12.79
N SER A 46 -12.18 4.25 -12.96
CA SER A 46 -12.89 3.42 -11.97
C SER A 46 -12.34 1.99 -11.89
N ALA A 47 -11.84 1.44 -13.01
CA ALA A 47 -11.14 0.16 -13.03
C ALA A 47 -9.82 0.23 -12.25
N LEU A 48 -9.04 1.30 -12.41
CA LEU A 48 -7.84 1.55 -11.60
C LEU A 48 -8.17 1.54 -10.10
N MET A 49 -9.19 2.29 -9.67
CA MET A 49 -9.63 2.31 -8.27
C MET A 49 -9.99 0.91 -7.77
N SER A 50 -10.75 0.16 -8.58
CA SER A 50 -11.15 -1.21 -8.23
C SER A 50 -9.94 -2.14 -8.12
N CYS A 51 -8.95 -2.01 -9.02
CA CYS A 51 -7.71 -2.77 -8.96
C CYS A 51 -6.87 -2.41 -7.74
N ILE A 52 -6.82 -1.13 -7.32
CA ILE A 52 -6.16 -0.71 -6.08
C ILE A 52 -6.81 -1.38 -4.87
N GLU A 53 -8.14 -1.39 -4.79
CA GLU A 53 -8.85 -2.05 -3.68
C GLU A 53 -8.67 -3.57 -3.69
N ALA A 54 -8.76 -4.20 -4.87
CA ALA A 54 -8.53 -5.63 -5.03
C ALA A 54 -7.08 -6.04 -4.68
N GLY A 55 -6.10 -5.28 -5.16
CA GLY A 55 -4.70 -5.44 -4.78
C GLY A 55 -4.49 -5.21 -3.28
N GLY A 56 -5.22 -4.27 -2.70
CA GLY A 56 -5.22 -4.00 -1.26
C GLY A 56 -5.63 -5.21 -0.43
N LEU A 57 -6.74 -5.85 -0.80
CA LEU A 57 -7.21 -7.08 -0.18
C LEU A 57 -6.15 -8.19 -0.23
N LEU A 58 -5.58 -8.42 -1.43
CA LEU A 58 -4.52 -9.42 -1.63
C LEU A 58 -3.27 -9.09 -0.81
N GLY A 59 -2.88 -7.81 -0.77
CA GLY A 59 -1.74 -7.32 -0.01
C GLY A 59 -1.90 -7.53 1.50
N GLY A 60 -3.11 -7.33 2.03
CA GLY A 60 -3.40 -7.61 3.43
C GLY A 60 -3.23 -9.08 3.78
N ILE A 61 -3.76 -10.00 2.94
CA ILE A 61 -3.62 -11.45 3.12
C ILE A 61 -2.14 -11.86 3.03
N LEU A 62 -1.43 -11.38 2.01
CA LEU A 62 -0.01 -11.65 1.82
C LEU A 62 0.83 -11.12 2.98
N ALA A 63 0.53 -9.91 3.47
CA ALA A 63 1.25 -9.33 4.59
C ALA A 63 1.05 -10.14 5.88
N GLY A 64 -0.17 -10.61 6.16
CA GLY A 64 -0.44 -11.53 7.27
C GLY A 64 0.37 -12.82 7.13
N TYR A 65 0.23 -13.49 5.99
CA TYR A 65 0.95 -14.74 5.71
C TYR A 65 2.48 -14.61 5.80
N LEU A 66 3.05 -13.55 5.22
CA LEU A 66 4.49 -13.29 5.25
C LEU A 66 4.99 -12.93 6.64
N THR A 67 4.21 -12.15 7.41
CA THR A 67 4.55 -11.81 8.80
C THR A 67 4.56 -13.05 9.66
N ASP A 68 3.53 -13.90 9.56
CA ASP A 68 3.41 -15.13 10.33
C ASP A 68 4.53 -16.13 10.00
N ARG A 69 4.85 -16.29 8.71
CA ARG A 69 5.96 -17.13 8.27
C ARG A 69 7.30 -16.63 8.82
N LYS A 70 7.53 -15.32 8.84
CA LYS A 70 8.78 -14.71 9.29
C LYS A 70 8.92 -14.75 10.81
N VAL A 71 7.82 -14.60 11.55
CA VAL A 71 7.79 -14.84 13.01
C VAL A 71 8.09 -16.31 13.34
N ARG A 72 7.53 -17.26 12.60
CA ARG A 72 7.79 -18.70 12.80
C ARG A 72 9.24 -19.11 12.52
N THR A 73 9.92 -18.41 11.61
CA THR A 73 11.29 -18.73 11.17
C THR A 73 12.35 -17.92 11.94
N SER A 74 11.95 -16.91 12.71
CA SER A 74 12.89 -16.04 13.43
C SER A 74 13.30 -16.66 14.76
N ASP A 75 14.56 -17.09 14.86
CA ASP A 75 15.23 -17.36 16.13
C ASP A 75 15.24 -16.11 17.02
N SER A 76 15.21 -16.30 18.34
CA SER A 76 14.99 -15.24 19.36
C SER A 76 16.07 -14.16 19.45
N SER A 77 17.09 -14.15 18.57
CA SER A 77 18.28 -13.31 18.69
C SER A 77 18.40 -12.15 17.69
N ARG A 78 17.48 -11.97 16.73
CA ARG A 78 17.51 -10.84 15.77
C ARG A 78 16.34 -9.87 15.92
N SER A 79 16.70 -8.58 15.90
CA SER A 79 15.83 -7.41 16.02
C SER A 79 14.57 -7.46 15.14
N SER A 80 13.43 -7.17 15.78
CA SER A 80 12.09 -6.92 15.23
C SER A 80 11.83 -7.36 13.76
N PRO A 81 11.47 -8.64 13.52
CA PRO A 81 11.22 -9.23 12.19
C PRO A 81 10.18 -8.50 11.31
N ARG A 82 9.37 -7.64 11.94
CA ARG A 82 8.25 -6.90 11.35
C ARG A 82 8.68 -5.59 10.65
N VAL A 83 9.74 -4.95 11.14
CA VAL A 83 10.25 -3.67 10.61
C VAL A 83 10.76 -3.76 9.16
N PRO A 84 11.62 -4.73 8.79
CA PRO A 84 12.07 -4.84 7.40
C PRO A 84 10.96 -5.23 6.43
N LEU A 85 9.91 -5.91 6.90
CA LEU A 85 8.75 -6.24 6.08
C LEU A 85 7.91 -4.98 5.82
N ALA A 86 7.66 -4.15 6.84
CA ALA A 86 6.99 -2.87 6.67
C ALA A 86 7.75 -1.94 5.69
N VAL A 87 9.08 -1.86 5.81
CA VAL A 87 9.92 -1.05 4.89
C VAL A 87 9.80 -1.55 3.45
N LEU A 88 9.78 -2.87 3.23
CA LEU A 88 9.62 -3.45 1.89
C LEU A 88 8.29 -3.05 1.25
N PHE A 89 7.19 -3.13 2.00
CA PHE A 89 5.87 -2.75 1.51
C PHE A 89 5.75 -1.23 1.25
N THR A 90 6.35 -0.39 2.11
CA THR A 90 6.42 1.05 1.87
C THR A 90 7.26 1.39 0.63
N ALA A 91 8.38 0.70 0.41
CA ALA A 91 9.18 0.85 -0.80
C ALA A 91 8.42 0.42 -2.06
N CYS A 92 7.67 -0.69 -1.99
CA CYS A 92 6.79 -1.15 -3.07
C CYS A 92 5.75 -0.07 -3.44
N SER A 93 5.16 0.57 -2.43
CA SER A 93 4.21 1.68 -2.62
C SER A 93 4.85 2.87 -3.34
N ALA A 94 6.05 3.28 -2.92
CA ALA A 94 6.77 4.39 -3.54
C ALA A 94 7.13 4.11 -5.01
N VAL A 95 7.56 2.88 -5.31
CA VAL A 95 7.83 2.44 -6.69
C VAL A 95 6.54 2.44 -7.52
N ALA A 96 5.42 1.99 -6.97
CA ALA A 96 4.13 1.98 -7.67
C ALA A 96 3.66 3.40 -8.02
N PHE A 97 3.82 4.37 -7.11
CA PHE A 97 3.55 5.78 -7.39
C PHE A 97 4.44 6.35 -8.49
N HIS A 98 5.74 6.03 -8.45
CA HIS A 98 6.67 6.47 -9.49
C HIS A 98 6.30 5.88 -10.86
N LEU A 99 5.93 4.60 -10.90
CA LEU A 99 5.48 3.94 -12.13
C LEU A 99 4.18 4.57 -12.65
N LEU A 100 3.24 4.92 -11.78
CA LEU A 100 1.99 5.57 -12.17
C LEU A 100 2.24 6.97 -12.78
N GLY A 101 3.15 7.75 -12.22
CA GLY A 101 3.43 9.11 -12.71
C GLY A 101 4.34 9.20 -13.94
N PHE A 102 5.29 8.28 -14.11
CA PHE A 102 6.28 8.34 -15.21
C PHE A 102 6.03 7.33 -16.34
N ASN A 103 5.30 6.24 -16.08
CA ASN A 103 5.14 5.14 -17.04
C ASN A 103 3.73 5.08 -17.66
N VAL A 104 2.74 5.76 -17.08
CA VAL A 104 1.40 5.85 -17.66
C VAL A 104 1.33 7.08 -18.58
N GLY A 105 1.16 6.83 -19.87
CA GLY A 105 0.94 7.85 -20.89
C GLY A 105 -0.42 7.70 -21.55
N ARG A 106 -0.78 8.61 -22.48
CA ARG A 106 -2.10 8.63 -23.15
C ARG A 106 -2.39 7.38 -23.98
N GLU A 107 -1.35 6.63 -24.36
CA GLU A 107 -1.46 5.39 -25.14
C GLU A 107 -1.31 4.13 -24.27
N SER A 108 -1.23 4.26 -22.94
CA SER A 108 -1.10 3.11 -22.05
C SER A 108 -2.37 2.25 -22.06
N SER A 109 -2.17 0.93 -22.10
CA SER A 109 -3.27 -0.03 -22.04
C SER A 109 -3.99 0.01 -20.69
N GLU A 110 -5.30 -0.12 -20.70
CA GLU A 110 -6.14 -0.22 -19.49
C GLU A 110 -5.71 -1.37 -18.56
N TRP A 111 -5.21 -2.47 -19.13
CA TRP A 111 -4.65 -3.58 -18.36
C TRP A 111 -3.37 -3.21 -17.61
N TRP A 112 -2.52 -2.37 -18.21
CA TRP A 112 -1.28 -1.90 -17.58
C TRP A 112 -1.57 -0.97 -16.40
N ILE A 113 -2.54 -0.06 -16.59
CA ILE A 113 -3.07 0.81 -15.55
C ILE A 113 -3.61 -0.01 -14.37
N GLY A 114 -4.44 -1.02 -14.66
CA GLY A 114 -4.97 -1.92 -13.64
C GLY A 114 -3.88 -2.69 -12.88
N ALA A 115 -2.83 -3.16 -13.58
CA ALA A 115 -1.71 -3.85 -12.96
C ALA A 115 -0.93 -2.93 -12.00
N ILE A 116 -0.67 -1.68 -12.38
CA ILE A 116 -0.04 -0.68 -11.50
C ILE A 116 -0.93 -0.42 -10.28
N GLY A 117 -2.24 -0.25 -10.48
CA GLY A 117 -3.21 -0.10 -9.40
C GLY A 117 -3.15 -1.26 -8.41
N LEU A 118 -3.10 -2.50 -8.91
CA LEU A 118 -3.00 -3.70 -8.08
C LEU A 118 -1.73 -3.70 -7.24
N VAL A 119 -0.58 -3.38 -7.83
CA VAL A 119 0.71 -3.30 -7.09
C VAL A 119 0.67 -2.18 -6.03
N LEU A 120 0.05 -1.04 -6.36
CA LEU A 120 -0.12 0.08 -5.43
C LEU A 120 -1.03 -0.31 -4.26
N GLY A 121 -2.11 -1.03 -4.53
CA GLY A 121 -2.97 -1.63 -3.53
C GLY A 121 -2.21 -2.59 -2.60
N VAL A 122 -1.48 -3.55 -3.18
CA VAL A 122 -0.68 -4.52 -2.42
C VAL A 122 0.33 -3.82 -1.51
N GLY A 123 1.00 -2.79 -2.04
CA GLY A 123 2.00 -2.00 -1.31
C GLY A 123 1.43 -1.22 -0.13
N THR A 124 0.25 -0.60 -0.29
CA THR A 124 -0.33 0.30 0.71
C THR A 124 -1.08 -0.43 1.82
N TYR A 125 -1.78 -1.53 1.49
CA TYR A 125 -2.55 -2.30 2.47
C TYR A 125 -1.73 -3.26 3.32
N GLY A 126 -0.60 -3.77 2.80
CA GLY A 126 0.27 -4.65 3.56
C GLY A 126 0.77 -4.03 4.88
N PRO A 127 1.32 -2.80 4.88
CA PRO A 127 1.72 -2.07 6.09
C PRO A 127 0.54 -1.80 7.02
N MET A 128 -0.63 -1.42 6.48
CA MET A 128 -1.83 -1.18 7.28
C MET A 128 -2.27 -2.43 8.05
N ALA A 129 -2.23 -3.61 7.41
CA ALA A 129 -2.53 -4.88 8.07
C ALA A 129 -1.52 -5.21 9.17
N ILE A 130 -0.22 -4.99 8.92
CA ILE A 130 0.84 -5.24 9.91
C ILE A 130 0.71 -4.29 11.11
N PHE A 131 0.44 -3.01 10.89
CA PHE A 131 0.23 -2.04 11.96
C PHE A 131 -1.03 -2.36 12.78
N GLY A 132 -2.10 -2.81 12.12
CA GLY A 132 -3.32 -3.25 12.81
C GLY A 132 -3.06 -4.40 13.80
N VAL A 133 -2.34 -5.44 13.38
CA VAL A 133 -2.00 -6.60 14.24
C VAL A 133 -0.99 -6.24 15.33
N VAL A 134 -0.12 -5.26 15.10
CA VAL A 134 0.83 -4.77 16.12
C VAL A 134 0.12 -3.92 17.20
N ALA A 135 -1.00 -3.29 16.86
CA ALA A 135 -1.76 -2.42 17.75
C ALA A 135 -2.85 -3.16 18.58
N SER A 136 -3.19 -4.41 18.23
CA SER A 136 -4.13 -5.28 18.97
C SER A 136 -3.43 -6.11 20.03
#